data_AF-A0A7C8NRH6-F1
#
_entry.id   AF-A0A7C8NRH6-F1
#
_cell.length_a   1.000
_cell.length_b   1.000
_cell.length_c   1.000
_cell.angle_alpha   90.00
_cell.angle_beta   90.00
_cell.angle_gamma   90.00
#
_symmetry.space_group_name_H-M   'P 1'
#
loop_
_entity.id
_entity.type
_entity.pdbx_description
1 polymer ?
#
loop_
_entity_poly.entity_id
_entity_poly.type
_entity_poly.pdbx_seq_one_letter_code
_entity_poly.pdbx_strand_id
1 'polypeptide(L)'
;MNDITNNKASEEGQAFLSSDRGSEDALWQKQTEKRGISWYLRLFLEVAMAATIVGLLVWNSYLGRDTIKRTPVPRPSRGYIVVKDAHRYDLPNPYTIAVDRYKDGPGYMMTVFHQLHCLSYLVEHYQEGYDGVKLTEEVAHHTAHCFNYIRQGLMCSADVTLEGKTDAGPGEGSEHECVDYDALLEWANNHSAMKWRNVPDEATL
;
A
#
# COMPACT_ATOMS: atom_id res chain seq x y z
N MET A 1 53.29 -102.65 -25.52
CA MET A 1 53.29 -101.36 -26.25
C MET A 1 52.23 -101.46 -27.34
N ASN A 2 51.10 -100.79 -27.16
CA ASN A 2 49.99 -100.64 -28.11
C ASN A 2 49.72 -99.13 -28.18
N ASP A 3 49.19 -98.50 -29.21
CA ASP A 3 49.06 -98.73 -30.65
C ASP A 3 48.65 -97.32 -31.17
N ILE A 4 49.09 -96.93 -32.36
CA ILE A 4 48.91 -95.58 -32.90
C ILE A 4 47.66 -95.55 -33.77
N THR A 5 46.69 -94.67 -33.50
CA THR A 5 45.91 -94.01 -34.57
C THR A 5 45.46 -92.61 -34.15
N ASN A 6 45.86 -91.61 -34.94
CA ASN A 6 45.54 -90.20 -34.78
C ASN A 6 44.23 -89.86 -35.50
N ASN A 7 43.33 -89.19 -34.78
CA ASN A 7 42.09 -88.59 -35.27
C ASN A 7 42.35 -87.27 -36.01
N LYS A 8 41.61 -87.03 -37.11
CA LYS A 8 41.41 -85.70 -37.68
C LYS A 8 39.97 -85.54 -38.18
N ALA A 9 39.22 -84.65 -37.54
CA ALA A 9 38.04 -83.97 -38.07
C ALA A 9 37.92 -82.65 -37.27
N SER A 10 38.38 -81.52 -37.83
CA SER A 10 37.66 -80.62 -38.74
C SER A 10 36.86 -79.58 -37.96
N GLU A 11 37.47 -78.40 -37.88
CA GLU A 11 36.93 -77.14 -37.42
C GLU A 11 35.70 -76.73 -38.23
N GLU A 12 34.64 -76.26 -37.55
CA GLU A 12 33.85 -75.14 -38.05
C GLU A 12 33.60 -74.19 -36.88
N GLY A 13 34.26 -73.03 -36.96
CA GLY A 13 34.07 -71.90 -36.09
C GLY A 13 33.27 -70.81 -36.78
N GLN A 14 32.42 -70.17 -35.97
CA GLN A 14 32.16 -68.73 -35.96
C GLN A 14 31.47 -68.09 -37.17
N ALA A 15 30.18 -67.84 -37.02
CA ALA A 15 29.62 -66.49 -37.11
C ALA A 15 28.19 -66.49 -36.56
N PHE A 16 27.95 -65.85 -35.40
CA PHE A 16 26.79 -64.98 -35.19
C PHE A 16 26.92 -64.22 -33.86
N LEU A 17 26.84 -62.90 -33.98
CA LEU A 17 26.92 -61.82 -33.00
C LEU A 17 26.16 -62.07 -31.68
N SER A 18 26.81 -61.82 -30.55
CA SER A 18 26.17 -61.41 -29.28
C SER A 18 26.73 -60.03 -28.88
N SER A 19 26.13 -58.98 -29.44
CA SER A 19 25.17 -58.11 -28.72
C SER A 19 25.80 -57.35 -27.56
N ASP A 20 26.33 -56.16 -27.87
CA ASP A 20 26.67 -55.07 -26.96
C ASP A 20 25.41 -54.41 -26.32
N ARG A 21 24.34 -55.20 -26.09
CA ARG A 21 23.08 -54.71 -25.52
C ARG A 21 23.25 -54.20 -24.09
N GLY A 22 24.12 -54.85 -23.30
CA GLY A 22 24.28 -54.51 -21.89
C GLY A 22 24.90 -53.13 -21.62
N SER A 23 25.79 -52.67 -22.50
CA SER A 23 26.43 -51.35 -22.39
C SER A 23 25.47 -50.22 -22.78
N GLU A 24 24.74 -50.41 -23.89
CA GLU A 24 23.73 -49.48 -24.35
C GLU A 24 22.58 -49.35 -23.35
N ASP A 25 22.06 -50.47 -22.83
CA ASP A 25 20.96 -50.49 -21.85
C ASP A 25 21.32 -49.77 -20.55
N ALA A 26 22.56 -49.91 -20.07
CA ALA A 26 23.06 -49.21 -18.88
C ALA A 26 23.25 -47.70 -19.10
N LEU A 27 23.66 -47.29 -20.30
CA LEU A 27 23.74 -45.88 -20.69
C LEU A 27 22.35 -45.26 -20.85
N TRP A 28 21.40 -45.99 -21.43
CA TRP A 28 20.00 -45.58 -21.52
C TRP A 28 19.37 -45.41 -20.15
N GLN A 29 19.59 -46.34 -19.22
CA GLN A 29 19.16 -46.23 -17.82
C GLN A 29 19.76 -45.00 -17.13
N LYS A 30 21.07 -44.78 -17.28
CA LYS A 30 21.74 -43.61 -16.67
C LYS A 30 21.29 -42.29 -17.30
N GLN A 31 20.94 -42.29 -18.58
CA GLN A 31 20.46 -41.12 -19.31
C GLN A 31 18.99 -40.80 -18.96
N THR A 32 18.14 -41.82 -18.79
CA THR A 32 16.74 -41.64 -18.33
C THR A 32 16.69 -41.20 -16.87
N GLU A 33 17.56 -41.75 -16.00
CA GLU A 33 17.70 -41.34 -14.60
C GLU A 33 18.19 -39.90 -14.49
N LYS A 34 19.22 -39.50 -15.25
CA LYS A 34 19.66 -38.09 -15.33
C LYS A 34 18.58 -37.16 -15.88
N ARG A 35 17.79 -37.59 -16.87
CA ARG A 35 16.64 -36.82 -17.39
C ARG A 35 15.55 -36.67 -16.34
N GLY A 36 15.28 -37.73 -15.57
CA GLY A 36 14.33 -37.72 -14.46
C GLY A 36 14.77 -36.77 -13.36
N ILE A 37 16.02 -36.89 -12.88
CA ILE A 37 16.61 -36.00 -11.88
C ILE A 37 16.58 -34.55 -12.35
N SER A 38 16.94 -34.28 -13.61
CA SER A 38 16.86 -32.93 -14.18
C SER A 38 15.43 -32.41 -14.26
N TRP A 39 14.44 -33.26 -14.50
CA TRP A 39 13.03 -32.88 -14.54
C TRP A 39 12.51 -32.54 -13.15
N TYR A 40 12.80 -33.37 -12.14
CA TYR A 40 12.44 -33.11 -10.74
C TYR A 40 13.13 -31.85 -10.19
N LEU A 41 14.41 -31.63 -10.50
CA LEU A 41 15.14 -30.42 -10.11
C LEU A 41 14.54 -29.15 -10.72
N ARG A 42 14.15 -29.19 -12.01
CA ARG A 42 13.47 -28.07 -12.66
C ARG A 42 12.11 -27.81 -12.02
N LEU A 43 11.29 -28.84 -11.82
CA LEU A 43 9.98 -28.69 -11.19
C LEU A 43 10.10 -28.13 -9.77
N PHE A 44 11.08 -28.58 -8.98
CA PHE A 44 11.35 -28.05 -7.65
C PHE A 44 11.73 -26.56 -7.69
N LEU A 45 12.61 -26.16 -8.61
CA LEU A 45 12.99 -24.75 -8.80
C LEU A 45 11.80 -23.87 -9.17
N GLU A 46 10.93 -24.33 -10.08
CA GLU A 46 9.71 -23.60 -10.48
C GLU A 46 8.74 -23.44 -9.30
N VAL A 47 8.52 -24.51 -8.54
CA VAL A 47 7.63 -24.47 -7.35
C VAL A 47 8.22 -23.58 -6.26
N ALA A 48 9.53 -23.61 -6.03
CA ALA A 48 10.21 -22.75 -5.07
C ALA A 48 10.17 -21.27 -5.50
N MET A 49 10.36 -20.97 -6.79
CA MET A 49 10.18 -19.61 -7.32
C MET A 49 8.73 -19.13 -7.18
N ALA A 50 7.75 -19.97 -7.52
CA ALA A 50 6.34 -19.61 -7.36
C ALA A 50 5.99 -19.35 -5.88
N ALA A 51 6.46 -20.21 -4.97
CA ALA A 51 6.23 -20.06 -3.54
C ALA A 51 6.88 -18.80 -2.97
N THR A 52 8.10 -18.47 -3.41
CA THR A 52 8.79 -17.23 -2.99
C THR A 52 8.11 -16.00 -3.56
N ILE A 53 7.69 -16.00 -4.83
CA ILE A 53 6.91 -14.90 -5.44
C ILE A 53 5.59 -14.70 -4.68
N VAL A 54 4.84 -15.77 -4.41
CA VAL A 54 3.59 -15.68 -3.63
C VAL A 54 3.87 -15.20 -2.22
N GLY A 55 4.91 -15.70 -1.57
CA GLY A 55 5.34 -15.26 -0.24
C GLY A 55 5.68 -13.77 -0.21
N LEU A 56 6.43 -13.27 -1.20
CA LEU A 56 6.75 -11.85 -1.34
C LEU A 56 5.52 -11.00 -1.64
N LEU A 57 4.61 -11.45 -2.52
CA LEU A 57 3.37 -10.74 -2.82
C LEU A 57 2.47 -10.66 -1.59
N VAL A 58 2.30 -11.75 -0.84
CA VAL A 58 1.48 -11.79 0.37
C VAL A 58 2.12 -10.97 1.49
N TRP A 59 3.43 -11.09 1.72
CA TRP A 59 4.16 -10.36 2.75
C TRP A 59 4.22 -8.85 2.47
N ASN A 60 4.52 -8.45 1.22
CA ASN A 60 4.49 -7.05 0.80
C ASN A 60 3.08 -6.46 0.90
N SER A 61 2.05 -7.24 0.57
CA SER A 61 0.65 -6.83 0.77
C SER A 61 0.27 -6.72 2.26
N TYR A 62 0.92 -7.50 3.13
CA TYR A 62 0.71 -7.43 4.58
C TYR A 62 1.36 -6.17 5.16
N LEU A 63 2.61 -5.88 4.80
CA LEU A 63 3.32 -4.67 5.21
C LEU A 63 2.67 -3.38 4.68
N GLY A 64 2.07 -3.42 3.48
CA GLY A 64 1.34 -2.29 2.91
C GLY A 64 -0.02 -1.99 3.58
N ARG A 65 -0.51 -2.86 4.48
CA ARG A 65 -1.85 -2.74 5.08
C ARG A 65 -1.89 -2.05 6.44
N ASP A 66 -0.75 -1.89 7.11
CA ASP A 66 -0.71 -1.51 8.53
C ASP A 66 -0.79 0.00 8.82
N THR A 67 -0.96 0.88 7.83
CA THR A 67 -0.88 2.34 8.06
C THR A 67 -2.13 3.18 7.79
N ILE A 68 -3.24 2.61 7.30
CA ILE A 68 -4.49 3.40 7.21
C ILE A 68 -5.17 3.41 8.58
N LYS A 69 -4.70 4.29 9.47
CA LYS A 69 -5.44 4.68 10.67
C LYS A 69 -6.87 5.05 10.24
N ARG A 70 -7.86 4.45 10.90
CA ARG A 70 -9.28 4.74 10.68
C ARG A 70 -9.48 6.26 10.64
N THR A 71 -10.15 6.77 9.59
CA THR A 71 -10.45 8.20 9.49
C THR A 71 -11.09 8.70 10.81
N PRO A 72 -10.64 9.84 11.34
CA PRO A 72 -11.24 10.44 12.53
C PRO A 72 -12.65 10.98 12.28
N VAL A 73 -13.12 11.00 11.02
CA VAL A 73 -14.49 11.40 10.68
C VAL A 73 -15.49 10.31 11.12
N PRO A 74 -16.57 10.66 11.85
CA PRO A 74 -17.58 9.70 12.30
C PRO A 74 -18.24 8.98 11.12
N ARG A 75 -18.27 7.65 11.14
CA ARG A 75 -18.94 6.86 10.08
C ARG A 75 -20.47 7.06 9.99
N PRO A 76 -21.22 7.18 11.10
CA PRO A 76 -22.69 7.24 11.04
C PRO A 76 -23.22 8.54 10.44
N SER A 77 -22.61 9.68 10.79
CA SER A 77 -23.10 11.00 10.39
C SER A 77 -22.17 11.74 9.43
N ARG A 78 -20.94 11.24 9.23
CA ARG A 78 -19.89 11.92 8.44
C ARG A 78 -19.61 13.36 8.87
N GLY A 79 -19.95 13.70 10.12
CA GLY A 79 -19.79 15.05 10.66
C GLY A 79 -21.00 15.97 10.51
N TYR A 80 -22.09 15.49 9.90
CA TYR A 80 -23.36 16.22 9.90
C TYR A 80 -24.10 16.09 11.22
N ILE A 81 -24.76 17.16 11.64
CA ILE A 81 -25.61 17.21 12.83
C ILE A 81 -26.94 17.89 12.52
N VAL A 82 -27.96 17.56 13.32
CA VAL A 82 -29.26 18.22 13.30
C VAL A 82 -29.40 19.03 14.59
N VAL A 83 -29.60 20.34 14.46
CA VAL A 83 -29.81 21.24 15.59
C VAL A 83 -31.32 21.43 15.81
N LYS A 84 -31.80 21.08 17.01
CA LYS A 84 -33.18 21.35 17.40
C LYS A 84 -33.36 22.85 17.64
N ASP A 85 -34.49 23.39 17.21
CA ASP A 85 -34.82 24.81 17.38
C ASP A 85 -33.75 25.76 16.82
N ALA A 86 -33.18 25.43 15.65
CA ALA A 86 -32.11 26.18 15.01
C ALA A 86 -32.40 27.70 14.86
N HIS A 87 -33.68 28.08 14.73
CA HIS A 87 -34.15 29.46 14.67
C HIS A 87 -33.82 30.32 15.91
N ARG A 88 -33.40 29.70 17.01
CA ARG A 88 -32.98 30.40 18.24
C ARG A 88 -31.53 30.87 18.21
N TYR A 89 -30.77 30.43 17.23
CA TYR A 89 -29.35 30.71 17.07
C TYR A 89 -29.13 31.44 15.75
N ASP A 90 -28.04 32.19 15.67
CA ASP A 90 -27.61 32.82 14.43
C ASP A 90 -26.82 31.81 13.59
N LEU A 91 -27.55 30.87 12.98
CA LEU A 91 -26.98 29.82 12.15
C LEU A 91 -27.21 30.13 10.67
N PRO A 92 -26.27 29.70 9.80
CA PRO A 92 -26.46 29.84 8.36
C PRO A 92 -27.67 29.04 7.88
N ASN A 93 -28.06 29.21 6.61
CA ASN A 93 -29.10 28.38 6.02
C ASN A 93 -28.66 26.90 6.04
N PRO A 94 -29.48 25.95 6.52
CA PRO A 94 -29.07 24.56 6.62
C PRO A 94 -28.95 23.88 5.26
N TYR A 95 -28.13 22.82 5.21
CA TYR A 95 -28.17 21.83 4.14
C TYR A 95 -29.44 20.98 4.22
N THR A 96 -29.83 20.39 3.10
CA THR A 96 -30.84 19.34 3.06
C THR A 96 -30.11 18.00 3.06
N ILE A 97 -30.21 17.26 4.16
CA ILE A 97 -29.52 15.98 4.35
C ILE A 97 -30.53 14.88 4.68
N ALA A 98 -30.18 13.63 4.36
CA ALA A 98 -30.94 12.48 4.83
C ALA A 98 -30.77 12.35 6.35
N VAL A 99 -31.84 12.59 7.11
CA VAL A 99 -31.87 12.46 8.57
C VAL A 99 -32.21 11.03 8.98
N ASP A 100 -33.01 10.34 8.16
CA ASP A 100 -33.26 8.91 8.26
C ASP A 100 -33.41 8.27 6.86
N ARG A 101 -33.69 6.97 6.81
CA ARG A 101 -33.80 6.20 5.55
C ARG A 101 -34.91 6.70 4.61
N TYR A 102 -35.87 7.47 5.12
CA TYR A 102 -37.09 7.86 4.42
C TYR A 102 -37.34 9.37 4.44
N LYS A 103 -36.53 10.16 5.17
CA LYS A 103 -36.76 11.59 5.37
C LYS A 103 -35.47 12.38 5.27
N ASP A 104 -35.59 13.47 4.51
CA ASP A 104 -34.62 14.55 4.50
C ASP A 104 -35.03 15.64 5.50
N GLY A 105 -34.04 16.38 5.98
CA GLY A 105 -34.25 17.47 6.91
C GLY A 105 -33.08 18.45 6.93
N PRO A 106 -33.21 19.54 7.71
CA PRO A 106 -32.16 20.53 7.85
C PRO A 106 -30.99 19.95 8.64
N GLY A 107 -29.78 20.11 8.12
CA GLY A 107 -28.56 19.71 8.80
C GLY A 107 -27.39 20.64 8.54
N TYR A 108 -26.41 20.56 9.43
CA TYR A 108 -25.19 21.36 9.41
C TYR A 108 -23.98 20.44 9.46
N MET A 109 -22.89 20.79 8.79
CA MET A 109 -21.63 20.07 8.93
C MET A 109 -20.78 20.76 9.99
N MET A 110 -20.16 20.00 10.91
CA MET A 110 -19.14 20.61 11.76
C MET A 110 -17.84 20.78 10.97
N THR A 111 -17.27 21.97 11.04
CA THR A 111 -16.08 22.39 10.27
C THR A 111 -14.91 21.42 10.41
N VAL A 112 -14.57 20.98 11.62
CA VAL A 112 -13.47 20.01 11.84
C VAL A 112 -13.62 18.74 11.01
N PHE A 113 -14.83 18.24 10.82
CA PHE A 113 -15.06 17.03 10.02
C PHE A 113 -14.98 17.32 8.53
N HIS A 114 -15.36 18.52 8.10
CA HIS A 114 -15.14 18.97 6.73
C HIS A 114 -13.64 19.08 6.44
N GLN A 115 -12.86 19.73 7.30
CA GLN A 115 -11.41 19.87 7.17
C GLN A 115 -10.71 18.51 7.09
N LEU A 116 -11.11 17.56 7.94
CA LEU A 116 -10.60 16.19 7.91
C LEU A 116 -11.00 15.43 6.64
N HIS A 117 -12.19 15.70 6.11
CA HIS A 117 -12.65 15.14 4.83
C HIS A 117 -11.83 15.69 3.65
N CYS A 118 -11.62 17.01 3.57
CA CYS A 118 -10.75 17.63 2.57
C CYS A 118 -9.31 17.09 2.67
N LEU A 119 -8.76 16.97 3.87
CA LEU A 119 -7.44 16.39 4.09
C LEU A 119 -7.36 14.94 3.56
N SER A 120 -8.42 14.15 3.69
CA SER A 120 -8.45 12.79 3.14
C SER A 120 -8.40 12.76 1.62
N TYR A 121 -9.06 13.70 0.93
CA TYR A 121 -8.97 13.85 -0.52
C TYR A 121 -7.57 14.26 -0.97
N LEU A 122 -6.91 15.15 -0.23
CA LEU A 122 -5.53 15.53 -0.53
C LEU A 122 -4.57 14.35 -0.41
N VAL A 123 -4.75 13.49 0.59
CA VAL A 123 -3.96 12.25 0.74
C VAL A 123 -4.22 11.30 -0.42
N GLU A 124 -5.48 11.09 -0.80
CA GLU A 124 -5.86 10.23 -1.91
C GLU A 124 -5.28 10.72 -3.24
N HIS A 125 -5.46 12.00 -3.57
CA HIS A 125 -4.87 12.59 -4.77
C HIS A 125 -3.34 12.60 -4.75
N TYR A 126 -2.72 12.80 -3.59
CA TYR A 126 -1.28 12.65 -3.48
C TYR A 126 -0.85 11.22 -3.82
N GLN A 127 -1.56 10.21 -3.31
CA GLN A 127 -1.25 8.81 -3.61
C GLN A 127 -1.48 8.45 -5.08
N GLU A 128 -2.58 8.91 -5.67
CA GLU A 128 -2.91 8.70 -7.09
C GLU A 128 -1.91 9.40 -8.02
N GLY A 129 -1.48 10.62 -7.68
CA GLY A 129 -0.54 11.40 -8.50
C GLY A 129 0.85 10.76 -8.65
N TYR A 130 1.22 9.85 -7.74
CA TYR A 130 2.47 9.10 -7.80
C TYR A 130 2.29 7.63 -8.21
N ASP A 131 1.13 7.25 -8.75
CA ASP A 131 0.87 5.87 -9.15
C ASP A 131 1.93 5.38 -10.18
N GLY A 132 2.72 4.40 -9.75
CA GLY A 132 3.85 3.84 -10.53
C GLY A 132 5.19 4.58 -10.42
N VAL A 133 5.26 5.75 -9.76
CA VAL A 133 6.51 6.51 -9.56
C VAL A 133 7.08 6.21 -8.17
N LYS A 134 8.30 5.67 -8.12
CA LYS A 134 8.99 5.46 -6.83
C LYS A 134 9.43 6.81 -6.25
N LEU A 135 8.76 7.22 -5.18
CA LEU A 135 9.21 8.30 -4.31
C LEU A 135 10.54 7.92 -3.63
N THR A 136 11.37 8.92 -3.33
CA THR A 136 12.49 8.71 -2.40
C THR A 136 11.94 8.36 -1.01
N GLU A 137 12.71 7.62 -0.22
CA GLU A 137 12.32 7.26 1.15
C GLU A 137 12.04 8.52 1.99
N GLU A 138 12.88 9.54 1.82
CA GLU A 138 12.71 10.84 2.47
C GLU A 138 11.34 11.46 2.16
N VAL A 139 10.98 11.58 0.87
CA VAL A 139 9.70 12.20 0.47
C VAL A 139 8.53 11.36 0.96
N ALA A 140 8.57 10.04 0.77
CA ALA A 140 7.49 9.15 1.20
C ALA A 140 7.25 9.22 2.72
N HIS A 141 8.34 9.19 3.52
CA HIS A 141 8.27 9.30 4.97
C HIS A 141 7.73 10.66 5.42
N HIS A 142 8.27 11.76 4.86
CA HIS A 142 7.87 13.11 5.24
C HIS A 142 6.41 13.38 4.87
N THR A 143 5.98 13.02 3.67
CA THR A 143 4.58 13.23 3.29
C THR A 143 3.60 12.49 4.20
N ALA A 144 3.89 11.22 4.52
CA ALA A 144 3.03 10.44 5.38
C ALA A 144 2.90 11.04 6.79
N HIS A 145 4.02 11.45 7.40
CA HIS A 145 3.95 12.05 8.73
C HIS A 145 3.40 13.47 8.71
N CYS A 146 3.63 14.27 7.65
CA CYS A 146 3.11 15.62 7.50
C CYS A 146 1.58 15.60 7.45
N PHE A 147 0.99 14.72 6.64
CA PHE A 147 -0.46 14.55 6.62
C PHE A 147 -1.00 14.12 7.99
N ASN A 148 -0.32 13.21 8.69
CA ASN A 148 -0.72 12.82 10.04
C ASN A 148 -0.51 13.95 11.08
N TYR A 149 0.47 14.83 10.89
CA TYR A 149 0.73 15.98 11.77
C TYR A 149 -0.37 17.04 11.60
N ILE A 150 -0.72 17.39 10.34
CA ILE A 150 -1.84 18.29 10.04
C ILE A 150 -3.15 17.72 10.61
N ARG A 151 -3.42 16.42 10.38
CA ARG A 151 -4.59 15.74 10.96
C ARG A 151 -4.66 15.88 12.49
N GLN A 152 -3.53 15.75 13.18
CA GLN A 152 -3.46 15.92 14.63
C GLN A 152 -3.72 17.37 15.03
N GLY A 153 -3.18 18.35 14.30
CA GLY A 153 -3.45 19.77 14.52
C GLY A 153 -4.93 20.10 14.41
N LEU A 154 -5.60 19.65 13.34
CA LEU A 154 -7.04 19.83 13.13
C LEU A 154 -7.87 19.19 14.25
N MET A 155 -7.47 18.03 14.77
CA MET A 155 -8.16 17.40 15.90
C MET A 155 -7.88 18.08 17.23
N CYS A 156 -6.70 18.67 17.40
CA CYS A 156 -6.30 19.35 18.63
C CYS A 156 -6.96 20.73 18.75
N SER A 157 -7.11 21.42 17.63
CA SER A 157 -7.79 22.71 17.51
C SER A 157 -9.05 22.54 16.67
N ALA A 158 -9.93 21.63 17.13
CA ALA A 158 -11.13 21.26 16.41
C ALA A 158 -12.10 22.43 16.29
N ASP A 159 -12.27 22.95 15.09
CA ASP A 159 -13.26 23.98 14.79
C ASP A 159 -14.69 23.38 14.85
N VAL A 160 -15.47 23.88 15.82
CA VAL A 160 -16.84 23.43 16.10
C VAL A 160 -17.91 24.24 15.37
N THR A 161 -17.51 25.20 14.51
CA THR A 161 -18.40 26.01 13.69
C THR A 161 -19.32 25.11 12.85
N LEU A 162 -20.60 25.49 12.80
CA LEU A 162 -21.64 24.79 12.06
C LEU A 162 -21.81 25.39 10.67
N GLU A 163 -21.28 24.70 9.69
CA GLU A 163 -21.37 25.09 8.29
C GLU A 163 -22.76 24.79 7.73
N GLY A 164 -23.29 25.74 6.97
CA GLY A 164 -24.53 25.64 6.21
C GLY A 164 -24.30 26.06 4.76
N LYS A 165 -25.38 26.21 4.00
CA LYS A 165 -25.35 26.72 2.63
C LYS A 165 -24.85 28.17 2.62
N THR A 166 -23.84 28.42 1.80
CA THR A 166 -23.35 29.75 1.45
C THR A 166 -23.37 29.91 -0.07
N ASP A 167 -23.18 31.13 -0.56
CA ASP A 167 -23.05 31.41 -1.99
C ASP A 167 -21.67 31.01 -2.56
N ALA A 168 -20.67 30.81 -1.71
CA ALA A 168 -19.30 30.47 -2.11
C ALA A 168 -19.08 28.96 -2.26
N GLY A 169 -19.88 28.13 -1.60
CA GLY A 169 -19.79 26.68 -1.66
C GLY A 169 -19.83 26.05 -0.28
N PRO A 170 -19.66 24.72 -0.17
CA PRO A 170 -19.68 24.06 1.12
C PRO A 170 -18.56 24.56 2.02
N GLY A 171 -18.89 25.06 3.22
CA GLY A 171 -17.94 25.54 4.23
C GLY A 171 -17.36 26.91 3.92
N GLU A 172 -17.05 27.21 2.66
CA GLU A 172 -16.51 28.51 2.24
C GLU A 172 -17.51 29.64 2.52
N GLY A 173 -17.07 30.70 3.19
CA GLY A 173 -17.94 31.80 3.63
C GLY A 173 -18.70 31.55 4.94
N SER A 174 -18.43 30.45 5.64
CA SER A 174 -18.86 30.29 7.03
C SER A 174 -18.08 31.23 7.95
N GLU A 175 -18.72 31.72 9.02
CA GLU A 175 -18.06 32.55 10.01
C GLU A 175 -17.42 31.68 11.09
N HIS A 176 -16.12 31.87 11.34
CA HIS A 176 -15.32 31.06 12.25
C HIS A 176 -14.76 31.92 13.39
N GLU A 177 -14.59 31.32 14.57
CA GLU A 177 -13.86 31.94 15.67
C GLU A 177 -12.37 31.56 15.56
N CYS A 178 -11.52 32.53 15.25
CA CYS A 178 -10.10 32.32 15.01
C CYS A 178 -9.21 32.92 16.11
N VAL A 179 -8.02 32.35 16.25
CA VAL A 179 -6.91 33.01 16.95
C VAL A 179 -6.46 34.21 16.12
N ASP A 180 -6.09 35.30 16.79
CA ASP A 180 -5.46 36.46 16.13
C ASP A 180 -4.10 36.04 15.54
N TYR A 181 -4.09 35.80 14.24
CA TYR A 181 -2.92 35.35 13.50
C TYR A 181 -1.81 36.41 13.51
N ASP A 182 -2.16 37.69 13.43
CA ASP A 182 -1.18 38.77 13.36
C ASP A 182 -0.48 38.95 14.70
N ALA A 183 -1.24 38.89 15.80
CA ALA A 183 -0.65 38.90 17.15
C ALA A 183 0.24 37.67 17.40
N LEU A 184 -0.19 36.48 16.94
CA LEU A 184 0.62 35.26 17.02
C LEU A 184 1.91 35.39 16.20
N LEU A 185 1.82 35.92 14.98
CA LEU A 185 2.94 36.14 14.08
C LEU A 185 3.94 37.15 14.66
N GLU A 186 3.44 38.26 15.21
CA GLU A 186 4.27 39.25 15.90
C GLU A 186 5.01 38.63 17.08
N TRP A 187 4.29 37.89 17.94
CA TRP A 187 4.88 37.20 19.08
C TRP A 187 5.98 36.22 18.62
N ALA A 188 5.71 35.39 17.60
CA ALA A 188 6.68 34.42 17.10
C ALA A 188 7.96 35.07 16.56
N ASN A 189 7.83 36.17 15.81
CA ASN A 189 8.97 36.91 15.28
C ASN A 189 9.83 37.53 16.38
N ASN A 190 9.19 38.09 17.42
CA ASN A 190 9.88 38.69 18.58
C ASN A 190 10.61 37.65 19.44
N HIS A 191 10.21 36.38 19.38
CA HIS A 191 10.82 35.26 20.11
C HIS A 191 11.60 34.29 19.21
N SER A 192 11.96 34.71 17.99
CA SER A 192 12.70 33.87 17.04
C SER A 192 14.07 33.45 17.61
N ALA A 193 14.35 32.14 17.60
CA ALA A 193 15.63 31.61 18.06
C ALA A 193 16.82 32.08 17.19
N MET A 194 16.58 32.26 15.90
CA MET A 194 17.53 32.82 14.95
C MET A 194 16.79 33.75 13.98
N LYS A 195 17.36 34.92 13.70
CA LYS A 195 16.85 35.79 12.63
C LYS A 195 17.14 35.12 11.28
N TRP A 196 16.11 34.98 10.46
CA TRP A 196 16.12 34.32 9.14
C TRP A 196 17.27 34.73 8.21
N ARG A 197 17.84 35.93 8.39
CA ARG A 197 18.95 36.45 7.57
C ARG A 197 20.29 35.71 7.74
N ASN A 198 20.41 34.78 8.69
CA ASN A 198 21.65 34.06 9.01
C ASN A 198 21.53 32.52 8.98
N VAL A 199 20.46 31.96 8.41
CA VAL A 199 20.30 30.50 8.37
C VAL A 199 20.84 29.95 7.05
N PRO A 200 21.81 29.01 7.05
CA PRO A 200 22.16 28.25 5.86
C PRO A 200 20.93 27.52 5.32
N ASP A 201 20.87 27.32 3.99
CA ASP A 201 19.72 26.80 3.23
C ASP A 201 19.17 25.41 3.70
N GLU A 202 19.79 24.80 4.71
CA GLU A 202 19.43 23.50 5.29
C GLU A 202 18.38 23.57 6.41
N ALA A 203 17.96 24.76 6.83
CA ALA A 203 17.02 24.95 7.96
C ALA A 203 15.55 25.19 7.55
N THR A 204 15.20 24.87 6.31
CA THR A 204 13.79 24.72 5.90
C THR A 204 13.36 23.28 6.18
N LEU A 205 12.65 23.07 7.28
CA LEU A 205 11.84 21.87 7.50
C LEU A 205 10.62 21.85 6.57
#